data_AF-A0A6C0AKM0-F1
#
_entry.id   AF-A0A6C0AKM0-F1
#
_cell.length_a   1.000
_cell.length_b   1.000
_cell.length_c   1.000
_cell.angle_alpha   90.00
_cell.angle_beta   90.00
_cell.angle_gamma   90.00
#
_symmetry.space_group_name_H-M   'P 1'
#
loop_
_entity.id
_entity.type
_entity.pdbx_description
1 polymer ?
#
loop_
_entity_poly.entity_id
_entity_poly.type
_entity_poly.pdbx_seq_one_letter_code
_entity_poly.pdbx_strand_id
1 'polypeptide(L)'
;MFSIKTEIYLDKYNDCYRKILVINKNPGDVHLNPYLKTIKKEKLSPFTYDNCCNNYESTHCSVAIMNPSNKNEFLSLENIGDFFTILIENGYKIDTEITKMLQQSSEKINNLICFISKIN
;
A
#
# COMPACT_ATOMS: atom_id res chain seq x y z
N MET A 1 -12.67 2.58 -5.75
CA MET A 1 -12.05 2.91 -4.45
C MET A 1 -10.91 1.96 -4.18
N PHE A 2 -9.82 2.47 -3.62
CA PHE A 2 -8.59 1.75 -3.33
C PHE A 2 -8.17 2.06 -1.90
N SER A 3 -7.45 1.14 -1.25
CA SER A 3 -6.90 1.36 0.09
C SER A 3 -5.39 1.40 0.02
N ILE A 4 -4.82 2.38 0.74
CA ILE A 4 -3.38 2.49 0.97
C ILE A 4 -3.11 1.99 2.38
N LYS A 5 -2.17 1.06 2.48
CA LYS A 5 -1.76 0.44 3.75
C LYS A 5 -0.24 0.46 3.85
N THR A 6 0.27 0.27 5.06
CA THR A 6 1.69 -0.03 5.25
C THR A 6 1.93 -1.53 5.34
N GLU A 7 3.03 -1.99 4.76
CA GLU A 7 3.48 -3.38 4.81
C GLU A 7 4.97 -3.44 5.20
N ILE A 8 5.37 -4.51 5.90
CA ILE A 8 6.78 -4.76 6.20
C ILE A 8 7.40 -5.47 5.00
N TYR A 9 8.46 -4.88 4.47
CA TYR A 9 9.22 -5.37 3.33
C TYR A 9 10.65 -5.69 3.74
N LEU A 10 11.16 -6.85 3.33
CA LEU A 10 12.55 -7.22 3.51
C LEU A 10 13.37 -6.68 2.32
N ASP A 11 14.17 -5.65 2.58
CA ASP A 11 15.15 -5.16 1.63
C ASP A 11 16.36 -6.11 1.64
N LYS A 12 16.41 -6.99 0.64
CA LYS A 12 17.46 -8.01 0.49
C LYS A 12 18.84 -7.43 0.20
N TYR A 13 18.90 -6.20 -0.31
CA TYR A 13 20.19 -5.57 -0.62
C TYR A 13 20.86 -5.03 0.65
N ASN A 14 20.06 -4.38 1.51
CA ASN A 14 20.53 -3.80 2.77
C ASN A 14 20.31 -4.70 3.99
N ASP A 15 19.78 -5.91 3.79
CA ASP A 15 19.42 -6.90 4.81
C ASP A 15 18.63 -6.30 5.99
N CYS A 16 17.60 -5.51 5.68
CA CYS A 16 16.81 -4.82 6.70
C CYS A 16 15.32 -4.82 6.39
N TYR A 17 14.50 -4.76 7.44
CA TYR A 17 13.06 -4.61 7.31
C TYR A 17 12.68 -3.14 7.22
N ARG A 18 11.91 -2.78 6.19
CA ARG A 18 11.41 -1.43 5.94
C ARG A 18 9.90 -1.43 5.91
N LYS A 19 9.28 -0.38 6.44
CA LYS A 19 7.84 -0.16 6.36
C LYS A 19 7.53 0.64 5.10
N ILE A 20 6.92 -0.02 4.12
CA ILE A 20 6.60 0.56 2.81
C ILE A 20 5.09 0.79 2.67
N LEU A 21 4.69 1.62 1.70
CA LEU A 21 3.29 1.80 1.34
C LEU A 21 2.88 0.88 0.19
N VAL A 22 1.70 0.30 0.32
CA VAL A 22 1.10 -0.60 -0.68
C VAL A 22 -0.35 -0.19 -0.97
N ILE A 23 -0.78 -0.44 -2.20
CA ILE A 23 -2.17 -0.30 -2.64
C ILE A 23 -2.81 -1.68 -2.84
N ASN A 24 -4.08 -1.83 -2.44
CA ASN A 24 -4.76 -3.13 -2.48
C ASN A 24 -4.93 -3.71 -3.90
N LYS A 25 -4.95 -2.87 -4.93
CA LYS A 25 -4.99 -3.29 -6.34
C LYS A 25 -4.48 -2.16 -7.22
N ASN A 26 -3.92 -2.49 -8.39
CA ASN A 26 -3.53 -1.47 -9.37
C ASN A 26 -4.81 -0.78 -9.93
N PRO A 27 -4.91 0.56 -9.88
CA PRO A 27 -6.03 1.31 -10.45
C PRO A 27 -6.10 1.29 -11.98
N GLY A 28 -5.04 0.88 -12.67
CA GLY A 28 -4.96 0.91 -14.13
C GLY A 28 -4.81 2.32 -14.70
N ASP A 29 -4.52 3.31 -13.86
CA ASP A 29 -4.35 4.71 -14.25
C ASP A 29 -2.94 4.94 -14.79
N VAL A 30 -2.85 5.46 -16.02
CA VAL A 30 -1.58 5.74 -16.71
C VAL A 30 -0.67 6.69 -15.94
N HIS A 31 -1.23 7.61 -15.16
CA HIS A 31 -0.47 8.58 -14.37
C HIS A 31 0.06 7.99 -13.06
N LEU A 32 -0.60 6.96 -12.52
CA LEU A 32 -0.15 6.30 -11.30
C LEU A 32 0.75 5.10 -11.56
N ASN A 33 0.58 4.40 -12.69
CA ASN A 33 1.37 3.23 -13.07
C ASN A 33 2.90 3.41 -12.92
N PRO A 34 3.51 4.56 -13.24
CA PRO A 34 4.95 4.78 -13.05
C PRO A 34 5.42 4.71 -11.59
N TYR A 35 4.50 4.87 -10.64
CA TYR A 35 4.76 4.84 -9.20
C TYR A 35 4.32 3.53 -8.55
N LEU A 36 3.88 2.54 -9.34
CA LEU A 36 3.39 1.26 -8.81
C LEU A 36 4.29 0.13 -9.26
N LYS A 37 4.65 -0.74 -8.31
CA LYS A 37 5.46 -1.94 -8.57
C LYS A 37 4.86 -3.14 -7.87
N THR A 38 4.56 -4.17 -8.65
CA THR A 38 4.16 -5.46 -8.08
C THR A 38 5.38 -6.14 -7.48
N ILE A 39 5.29 -6.48 -6.19
CA ILE A 39 6.33 -7.19 -5.44
C ILE A 39 5.79 -8.50 -4.92
N LYS A 40 6.64 -9.50 -4.81
CA LYS A 40 6.31 -10.75 -4.13
C LYS A 40 6.27 -10.48 -2.61
N LYS A 41 5.20 -10.91 -1.97
CA LYS A 41 5.09 -10.90 -0.51
C LYS A 41 5.95 -12.04 0.03
N GLU A 42 6.98 -11.68 0.80
CA GLU A 42 7.84 -12.65 1.46
C GLU A 42 7.18 -13.09 2.77
N LYS A 43 7.33 -14.37 3.12
CA LYS A 43 6.85 -14.85 4.42
C LYS A 43 7.69 -14.19 5.52
N LEU A 44 7.02 -13.56 6.48
CA LEU A 44 7.68 -12.95 7.64
C LEU A 44 8.36 -13.99 8.54
N SER A 45 7.92 -15.25 8.47
CA SER A 45 8.53 -16.36 9.18
C SER A 45 8.37 -17.67 8.38
N PRO A 46 9.38 -18.57 8.43
CA PRO A 46 9.27 -19.91 7.86
C PRO A 46 8.18 -20.76 8.53
N PHE A 47 7.68 -20.36 9.70
CA PHE A 47 6.63 -21.04 10.44
C PHE A 47 5.23 -20.45 10.22
N THR A 48 5.07 -19.50 9.29
CA THR A 48 3.74 -18.98 8.93
C THR A 48 3.06 -19.95 7.96
N TYR A 49 2.11 -20.72 8.50
CA TYR A 49 1.28 -21.65 7.74
C TYR A 49 0.08 -20.94 7.14
N ASP A 50 -0.19 -21.19 5.87
CA ASP A 50 -1.37 -20.67 5.17
C ASP A 50 -2.59 -21.43 5.71
N ASN A 51 -3.40 -20.77 6.54
CA ASN A 51 -4.55 -21.40 7.18
C ASN A 51 -5.68 -21.55 6.16
N CYS A 52 -6.17 -22.77 5.93
CA CYS A 52 -7.09 -23.11 4.83
C CYS A 52 -8.42 -22.34 4.86
N CYS A 53 -8.82 -21.80 6.02
CA CYS A 53 -10.05 -21.03 6.20
C CYS A 53 -9.90 -19.54 5.81
N ASN A 54 -8.68 -19.03 5.62
CA ASN A 54 -8.40 -17.62 5.34
C ASN A 54 -7.75 -17.41 3.96
N ASN A 55 -8.23 -18.12 2.94
CA ASN A 55 -7.72 -18.04 1.56
C ASN A 55 -7.87 -16.63 0.91
N TYR A 56 -8.45 -15.66 1.61
CA TYR A 56 -8.58 -14.28 1.14
C TYR A 56 -7.25 -13.49 1.16
N GLU A 57 -6.24 -13.93 1.92
CA GLU A 57 -4.91 -13.29 1.94
C GLU A 57 -3.89 -13.94 0.98
N SER A 58 -4.35 -14.82 0.09
CA SER A 58 -3.50 -15.63 -0.80
C SER A 58 -2.95 -14.89 -2.03
N THR A 59 -3.05 -13.56 -2.09
CA THR A 59 -2.29 -12.81 -3.10
C THR A 59 -0.83 -12.82 -2.69
N HIS A 60 -0.04 -13.71 -3.30
CA HIS A 60 1.42 -13.78 -3.22
C HIS A 60 2.14 -12.48 -3.64
N CYS A 61 1.39 -11.49 -4.12
CA CYS A 61 1.89 -10.23 -4.60
C CYS A 61 1.18 -9.04 -3.94
N SER A 62 1.95 -8.02 -3.58
CA SER A 62 1.47 -6.71 -3.16
C SER A 62 1.82 -5.68 -4.22
N VAL A 63 1.01 -4.62 -4.37
CA VAL A 63 1.35 -3.50 -5.27
C VAL A 63 1.98 -2.40 -4.41
N ALA A 64 3.31 -2.34 -4.42
CA ALA A 64 4.07 -1.34 -3.68
C ALA A 64 4.09 0.00 -4.40
N ILE A 65 4.13 1.08 -3.62
CA ILE A 65 4.26 2.44 -4.12
C ILE A 65 5.74 2.81 -4.13
N MET A 66 6.24 3.27 -5.27
CA MET A 66 7.60 3.75 -5.47
C MET A 66 7.71 5.20 -5.02
N ASN A 67 8.86 5.59 -4.48
CA ASN A 67 9.11 6.95 -4.06
C ASN A 67 9.15 7.88 -5.30
N PRO A 68 8.30 8.93 -5.39
CA PRO A 68 8.29 9.84 -6.53
C PRO A 68 9.62 10.56 -6.77
N SER A 69 10.32 10.90 -5.69
CA SER A 69 11.60 11.61 -5.71
C SER A 69 12.79 10.67 -6.01
N ASN A 70 12.66 9.38 -5.69
CA ASN A 70 13.67 8.37 -5.97
C ASN A 70 13.03 7.03 -6.38
N LYS A 71 12.90 6.79 -7.68
CA LYS A 71 12.25 5.59 -8.22
C LYS A 71 12.99 4.27 -7.94
N ASN A 72 14.17 4.31 -7.33
CA ASN A 72 14.87 3.10 -6.91
C ASN A 72 14.44 2.63 -5.51
N GLU A 73 13.63 3.41 -4.81
CA GLU A 73 13.19 3.13 -3.45
C GLU A 73 11.66 3.03 -3.37
N PHE A 74 11.19 2.24 -2.40
CA PHE A 74 9.78 2.23 -2.04
C PHE A 74 9.44 3.45 -1.19
N LEU A 75 8.22 3.93 -1.34
CA LEU A 75 7.73 5.07 -0.59
C LEU A 75 7.52 4.69 0.88
N SER A 76 8.14 5.47 1.77
CA SER A 76 7.96 5.40 3.21
C SER A 76 6.82 6.33 3.66
N LEU A 77 6.39 6.20 4.91
CA LEU A 77 5.37 7.08 5.48
C LEU A 77 5.86 8.54 5.61
N GLU A 78 7.17 8.76 5.77
CA GLU A 78 7.75 10.08 5.96
C GLU A 78 7.57 10.98 4.73
N ASN A 79 7.58 10.40 3.53
CA ASN A 79 7.43 11.11 2.26
C ASN A 79 6.03 10.94 1.63
N ILE A 80 5.03 10.47 2.39
CA ILE A 80 3.69 10.20 1.84
C ILE A 80 3.03 11.44 1.22
N GLY A 81 3.37 12.64 1.70
CA GLY A 81 2.87 13.92 1.18
C GLY A 81 3.14 14.11 -0.32
N ASP A 82 4.31 13.66 -0.81
CA ASP A 82 4.67 13.75 -2.22
C ASP A 82 3.71 12.92 -3.09
N PHE A 83 3.35 11.73 -2.60
CA PHE A 83 2.41 10.86 -3.30
C PHE A 83 0.97 11.36 -3.21
N PHE A 84 0.57 11.96 -2.08
CA PHE A 84 -0.75 12.60 -1.96
C PHE A 84 -0.91 13.75 -2.94
N THR A 85 0.15 14.52 -3.17
CA THR A 85 0.16 15.60 -4.18
C THR A 85 -0.11 15.02 -5.57
N ILE A 86 0.61 13.99 -5.97
CA ILE A 86 0.41 13.29 -7.25
C ILE A 86 -1.02 12.76 -7.39
N LEU A 87 -1.57 12.15 -6.32
CA LEU A 87 -2.94 11.67 -6.32
C LEU A 87 -3.94 12.81 -6.61
N ILE A 88 -3.83 13.92 -5.88
CA ILE A 88 -4.73 15.07 -6.01
C ILE A 88 -4.62 15.69 -7.41
N GLU A 89 -3.39 15.92 -7.90
CA GLU A 89 -3.14 16.45 -9.25
C GLU A 89 -3.73 15.57 -10.34
N ASN A 90 -3.76 14.26 -10.13
CA ASN A 90 -4.36 13.30 -11.03
C ASN A 90 -5.82 13.02 -10.68
N GLY A 91 -6.53 13.93 -10.00
CA GLY A 91 -7.98 13.84 -9.78
C GLY A 91 -8.38 12.70 -8.85
N TYR A 92 -7.53 12.27 -7.93
CA TYR A 92 -7.93 11.39 -6.84
C TYR A 92 -8.35 12.19 -5.61
N LYS A 93 -9.43 11.75 -4.98
CA LYS A 93 -9.85 12.19 -3.65
C LYS A 93 -9.29 11.23 -2.61
N ILE A 94 -8.76 11.79 -1.53
CA ILE A 94 -8.43 11.04 -0.30
C ILE A 94 -9.67 11.06 0.60
N ASP A 95 -10.20 9.89 0.93
CA ASP A 95 -11.39 9.76 1.75
C ASP A 95 -11.02 9.70 3.24
N THR A 96 -11.21 10.80 3.94
CA THR A 96 -10.90 10.89 5.37
C THR A 96 -12.03 10.40 6.27
N GLU A 97 -13.29 10.43 5.79
CA GLU A 97 -14.47 10.05 6.58
C GLU A 97 -14.54 8.53 6.75
N ILE A 98 -14.44 7.79 5.65
CA ILE A 98 -14.39 6.33 5.65
C ILE A 98 -13.15 5.84 6.42
N THR A 99 -12.02 6.51 6.22
CA THR A 99 -10.78 6.18 6.94
C THR A 99 -10.94 6.35 8.45
N LYS A 100 -11.52 7.47 8.92
CA LYS A 100 -11.79 7.71 10.35
C LYS A 100 -12.75 6.67 10.92
N MET A 101 -13.85 6.39 10.20
CA MET A 101 -14.86 5.42 10.62
C MET A 101 -14.24 4.02 10.85
N LEU A 102 -13.38 3.56 9.94
CA LEU A 102 -12.74 2.23 10.03
C LEU A 102 -11.53 2.18 10.97
N GLN A 103 -10.95 3.32 11.33
CA GLN A 103 -9.94 3.39 12.38
C GLN A 103 -10.58 3.38 13.79
N GLN A 104 -11.83 3.82 13.90
CA GLN A 104 -12.60 3.88 15.16
C GLN A 104 -13.45 2.62 15.40
N SER A 105 -13.67 1.77 14.40
CA SER A 105 -14.41 0.52 14.55
C SER A 105 -13.68 -0.49 15.45
N SER A 106 -14.46 -1.40 16.06
CA SER A 106 -13.92 -2.56 16.78
C SER A 106 -13.09 -3.46 15.87
N GLU A 107 -13.49 -3.56 14.60
CA GLU A 107 -12.76 -4.24 13.54
C GLU A 107 -11.81 -3.26 12.84
N LYS A 108 -10.69 -2.93 13.48
CA LYS A 108 -9.68 -2.04 12.88
C LYS A 108 -9.01 -2.73 11.71
N ILE A 109 -8.94 -2.05 10.57
CA ILE A 109 -8.11 -2.52 9.46
C ILE A 109 -6.65 -2.25 9.82
N ASN A 110 -5.91 -3.32 10.10
CA ASN A 110 -4.50 -3.23 10.42
C ASN A 110 -3.74 -2.47 9.34
N ASN A 111 -2.89 -1.54 9.78
CA ASN A 111 -1.97 -0.78 8.94
C ASN A 111 -2.65 0.07 7.85
N LEU A 112 -3.94 0.37 7.96
CA LEU A 112 -4.64 1.27 7.05
C LEU A 112 -4.15 2.71 7.22
N ILE A 113 -3.74 3.32 6.10
CA ILE A 113 -3.41 4.74 6.04
C ILE A 113 -4.62 5.54 5.59
N CYS A 114 -5.17 5.23 4.40
CA CYS A 114 -6.34 5.91 3.88
C CYS A 114 -7.03 5.12 2.76
N PHE A 115 -8.23 5.56 2.40
CA PHE A 115 -8.90 5.20 1.16
C PHE A 115 -8.76 6.33 0.14
N ILE A 116 -8.68 5.95 -1.14
CA ILE A 116 -8.65 6.87 -2.27
C ILE A 116 -9.67 6.47 -3.35
N SER A 117 -10.19 7.44 -4.08
CA SER A 117 -11.09 7.23 -5.21
C SER A 117 -10.80 8.25 -6.31
N LYS A 118 -10.97 7.86 -7.57
CA LYS A 118 -10.89 8.79 -8.69
C LYS A 118 -12.15 9.65 -8.70
N ILE A 119 -11.98 10.95 -8.84
CA ILE A 119 -13.06 11.91 -9.10
C ILE A 119 -13.37 11.77 -10.60
N ASN A 120 -14.61 11.42 -10.92
CA ASN A 120 -15.08 11.31 -12.31
C ASN A 120 -15.14 12.69 -12.98
#